data_AF-A0A9E1MW06-F1
#
_entry.id   AF-A0A9E1MW06-F1
#
_cell.length_a   1.000
_cell.length_b   1.000
_cell.length_c   1.000
_cell.angle_alpha   90.00
_cell.angle_beta   90.00
_cell.angle_gamma   90.00
#
_symmetry.space_group_name_H-M   'P 1'
#
loop_
_entity.id
_entity.type
_entity.pdbx_description
1 polymer ?
#
loop_
_entity_poly.entity_id
_entity_poly.type
_entity_poly.pdbx_seq_one_letter_code
_entity_poly.pdbx_strand_id
1 'polypeptide(L)'
;MGRLVWTILACATVFSCKKPPEEVLIEGWHREEGDRWSCFYPKPFEGLNTTERQLLREKTMDAILSQWQGSRQDGISFDDEMVTDVETVLLGRPERVEELSVQNLKECLAAKTAGSTLGWGNWIEGLEAILTEGECPYVPLDYTLYDYLDIGRDWQVPADICSGDVIYVKGSEMDFYRISDGGPWINAAGDTSQPGSGDMPCAIETCFAGQLLLRFVADSGVETIHAVGTELRFLAPEHGKLSVMINDKSFFDNVYKTEGGITHHTSIEYSPAK
;
A
#
# COMPACT_ATOMS: atom_id res chain seq x y z
N MET A 1 73.81 15.99 7.35
CA MET A 1 73.77 16.34 5.91
C MET A 1 74.56 15.28 5.16
N GLY A 2 73.90 14.45 4.36
CA GLY A 2 74.54 13.41 3.55
C GLY A 2 73.49 12.71 2.69
N ARG A 3 73.39 13.13 1.42
CA ARG A 3 72.51 12.54 0.41
C ARG A 3 73.13 11.22 -0.06
N LEU A 4 72.41 10.10 0.08
CA LEU A 4 72.67 8.89 -0.70
C LEU A 4 71.62 8.81 -1.82
N VAL A 5 72.09 9.04 -3.05
CA VAL A 5 71.33 8.82 -4.28
C VAL A 5 71.45 7.33 -4.60
N TRP A 6 70.36 6.59 -4.47
CA TRP A 6 70.25 5.22 -4.99
C TRP A 6 69.74 5.28 -6.43
N THR A 7 70.61 4.90 -7.36
CA THR A 7 70.27 4.72 -8.77
C THR A 7 69.32 3.53 -8.90
N ILE A 8 68.08 3.79 -9.29
CA ILE A 8 67.09 2.77 -9.63
C ILE A 8 67.50 2.14 -10.96
N LEU A 9 67.93 0.87 -10.92
CA LEU A 9 68.08 0.04 -12.10
C LEU A 9 66.68 -0.49 -12.47
N ALA A 10 66.05 0.14 -13.47
CA ALA A 10 64.76 -0.30 -14.00
C ALA A 10 64.96 -1.59 -14.82
N CYS A 11 64.59 -2.72 -14.22
CA CYS A 11 64.45 -3.99 -14.93
C CYS A 11 63.10 -3.97 -15.65
N ALA A 12 63.10 -3.58 -16.93
CA ALA A 12 61.94 -3.63 -17.80
C ALA A 12 61.64 -5.09 -18.19
N THR A 13 60.94 -5.83 -17.33
CA THR A 13 60.28 -7.07 -17.72
C THR A 13 58.91 -6.73 -18.28
N VAL A 14 58.77 -6.94 -19.59
CA VAL A 14 57.50 -6.92 -20.33
C VAL A 14 56.63 -8.06 -19.82
N PHE A 15 55.93 -7.84 -18.71
CA PHE A 15 54.77 -8.66 -18.36
C PHE A 15 53.64 -8.24 -19.28
N SER A 16 53.39 -9.07 -20.29
CA SER A 16 52.14 -9.07 -21.02
C SER A 16 51.02 -9.33 -20.00
N CYS A 17 50.37 -8.26 -19.53
CA CYS A 17 49.14 -8.35 -18.75
C CYS A 17 48.11 -9.06 -19.62
N LYS A 18 47.97 -10.38 -19.45
CA LYS A 18 46.77 -11.09 -19.88
C LYS A 18 45.61 -10.33 -19.25
N LYS A 19 44.69 -9.81 -20.09
CA LYS A 19 43.41 -9.31 -19.59
C LYS A 19 42.85 -10.37 -18.63
N PRO A 20 42.37 -10.00 -17.43
CA PRO A 20 41.66 -10.95 -16.60
C PRO A 20 40.57 -11.59 -17.47
N PRO A 21 40.39 -12.92 -17.39
CA PRO A 21 39.34 -13.59 -18.16
C PRO A 21 38.03 -12.87 -17.88
N GLU A 22 37.36 -12.47 -18.95
CA GLU A 22 36.03 -11.87 -18.90
C GLU A 22 35.14 -12.88 -18.18
N GLU A 23 34.59 -12.50 -17.02
CA GLU A 23 33.69 -13.35 -16.26
C GLU A 23 32.49 -13.67 -17.15
N VAL A 24 32.32 -14.95 -17.48
CA VAL A 24 31.21 -15.39 -18.31
C VAL A 24 29.93 -15.22 -17.48
N LEU A 25 29.12 -14.23 -17.84
CA LEU A 25 27.78 -14.08 -17.29
C LEU A 25 26.97 -15.33 -17.64
N ILE A 26 26.61 -16.11 -16.62
CA ILE A 26 25.73 -17.26 -16.77
C ILE A 26 24.31 -16.71 -16.91
N GLU A 27 23.65 -17.02 -18.02
CA GLU A 27 22.27 -16.62 -18.29
C GLU A 27 21.39 -17.85 -18.56
N GLY A 28 20.13 -17.79 -18.11
CA GLY A 28 19.14 -18.84 -18.33
C GLY A 28 19.29 -20.03 -17.37
N TRP A 29 18.83 -21.20 -17.81
CA TRP A 29 18.80 -22.40 -16.97
C TRP A 29 20.18 -23.02 -16.84
N HIS A 30 20.64 -23.19 -15.60
CA HIS A 30 21.92 -23.82 -15.30
C HIS A 30 21.80 -24.91 -14.24
N ARG A 31 22.51 -26.02 -14.46
CA ARG A 31 22.58 -27.18 -13.56
C ARG A 31 24.02 -27.68 -13.53
N GLU A 32 24.58 -27.79 -12.33
CA GLU A 32 25.92 -28.36 -12.16
C GLU A 32 25.86 -29.88 -12.11
N GLU A 33 27.01 -30.53 -12.33
CA GLU A 33 27.11 -31.99 -12.27
C GLU A 33 26.82 -32.47 -10.83
N GLY A 34 25.78 -33.30 -10.67
CA GLY A 34 25.34 -33.81 -9.37
C GLY A 34 24.17 -33.05 -8.74
N ASP A 35 23.80 -31.87 -9.26
CA ASP A 35 22.63 -31.14 -8.80
C ASP A 35 21.34 -31.90 -9.10
N ARG A 36 20.35 -31.77 -8.20
CA ARG A 36 19.03 -32.37 -8.38
C ARG A 36 18.14 -31.58 -9.35
N TRP A 37 18.25 -30.26 -9.36
CA TRP A 37 17.43 -29.34 -10.17
C TRP A 37 18.26 -28.21 -10.78
N SER A 38 17.67 -27.51 -11.76
CA SER A 38 18.29 -26.35 -12.42
C SER A 38 17.90 -25.05 -11.70
N CYS A 39 18.76 -24.03 -11.72
CA CYS A 39 18.37 -22.67 -11.32
C CYS A 39 18.31 -21.75 -12.53
N PHE A 40 17.39 -20.78 -12.52
CA PHE A 40 17.28 -19.76 -13.55
C PHE A 40 18.13 -18.55 -13.20
N TYR A 41 19.08 -18.20 -14.06
CA TYR A 41 19.92 -17.02 -13.94
C TYR A 41 19.32 -15.90 -14.82
N PRO A 42 18.74 -14.84 -14.21
CA PRO A 42 18.12 -13.78 -14.99
C PRO A 42 19.17 -12.97 -15.75
N LYS A 43 18.81 -12.56 -16.96
CA LYS A 43 19.62 -11.60 -17.71
C LYS A 43 19.53 -10.22 -17.03
N PRO A 44 20.62 -9.45 -16.94
CA PRO A 44 20.57 -8.09 -16.40
C PRO A 44 19.58 -7.20 -17.18
N PHE A 45 18.73 -6.47 -16.45
CA PHE A 45 17.76 -5.52 -17.03
C PHE A 45 18.36 -4.14 -17.28
N GLU A 46 19.57 -3.87 -16.77
CA GLU A 46 20.28 -2.60 -16.94
C GLU A 46 20.65 -2.34 -18.41
N GLY A 47 20.47 -1.09 -18.86
CA GLY A 47 20.81 -0.68 -20.23
C GLY A 47 19.82 -1.11 -21.31
N LEU A 48 18.78 -1.89 -20.98
CA LEU A 48 17.71 -2.23 -21.91
C LEU A 48 16.75 -1.06 -22.12
N ASN A 49 16.24 -0.91 -23.34
CA ASN A 49 15.14 0.02 -23.59
C ASN A 49 13.80 -0.55 -23.09
N THR A 50 12.74 0.27 -23.07
CA THR A 50 11.42 -0.11 -22.55
C THR A 50 10.86 -1.38 -23.19
N THR A 51 10.93 -1.50 -24.52
CA THR A 51 10.39 -2.66 -25.25
C THR A 51 11.17 -3.94 -24.96
N GLU A 52 12.50 -3.85 -24.96
CA GLU A 52 13.37 -4.99 -24.64
C GLU A 52 13.18 -5.46 -23.20
N ARG A 53 13.06 -4.50 -22.28
CA ARG A 53 12.83 -4.75 -20.86
C ARG A 53 11.48 -5.42 -20.63
N GLN A 54 10.42 -4.99 -21.31
CA GLN A 54 9.11 -5.63 -21.24
C GLN A 54 9.15 -7.08 -21.73
N LEU A 55 9.75 -7.33 -22.90
CA LEU A 55 9.88 -8.68 -23.44
C LEU A 55 10.73 -9.59 -22.54
N LEU A 56 11.77 -9.04 -21.91
CA LEU A 56 12.61 -9.81 -21.00
C LEU A 56 11.88 -10.16 -19.70
N ARG A 57 11.04 -9.25 -19.18
CA ARG A 57 10.20 -9.52 -18.00
C ARG A 57 9.25 -10.69 -18.28
N GLU A 58 8.53 -10.65 -19.39
CA GLU A 58 7.62 -11.74 -19.81
C GLU A 58 8.35 -13.09 -19.86
N LYS A 59 9.48 -13.15 -20.58
CA LYS A 59 10.29 -14.39 -20.68
C LYS A 59 10.83 -14.87 -19.33
N THR A 60 11.19 -13.95 -18.45
CA THR A 60 11.73 -14.26 -17.13
C THR A 60 10.63 -14.81 -16.22
N MET A 61 9.46 -14.18 -16.23
CA MET A 61 8.28 -14.64 -15.51
C MET A 61 7.87 -16.03 -15.99
N ASP A 62 7.70 -16.23 -17.31
CA ASP A 62 7.35 -17.53 -17.89
C ASP A 62 8.34 -18.62 -17.50
N ALA A 63 9.64 -18.31 -17.54
CA ALA A 63 10.67 -19.27 -17.14
C ALA A 63 10.47 -19.67 -15.68
N ILE A 64 10.39 -18.71 -14.76
CA ILE A 64 10.26 -18.98 -13.32
C ILE A 64 8.97 -19.74 -13.01
N LEU A 65 7.82 -19.25 -13.49
CA LEU A 65 6.52 -19.89 -13.26
C LEU A 65 6.45 -21.30 -13.84
N SER A 66 7.04 -21.54 -15.03
CA SER A 66 7.09 -22.89 -15.62
C SER A 66 7.85 -23.91 -14.75
N GLN A 67 8.84 -23.46 -13.96
CA GLN A 67 9.52 -24.32 -13.00
C GLN A 67 8.64 -24.57 -11.79
N TRP A 68 8.05 -23.51 -11.23
CA TRP A 68 7.23 -23.61 -10.04
C TRP A 68 5.98 -24.48 -10.26
N GLN A 69 5.40 -24.46 -11.46
CA GLN A 69 4.31 -25.34 -11.87
C GLN A 69 4.76 -26.79 -12.18
N GLY A 70 6.05 -27.10 -12.08
CA GLY A 70 6.58 -28.43 -12.40
C GLY A 70 6.65 -28.78 -13.89
N SER A 71 6.31 -27.85 -14.79
CA SER A 71 6.32 -28.07 -16.25
C SER A 71 7.70 -28.43 -16.80
N ARG A 72 8.77 -28.10 -16.08
CA ARG A 72 10.16 -28.43 -16.45
C ARG A 72 10.59 -29.85 -16.12
N GLN A 73 9.83 -30.59 -15.30
CA GLN A 73 10.15 -31.95 -14.86
C GLN A 73 11.56 -32.08 -14.23
N ASP A 74 12.06 -31.02 -13.58
CA ASP A 74 13.37 -30.99 -12.93
C ASP A 74 13.29 -31.28 -11.42
N GLY A 75 12.12 -31.73 -10.95
CA GLY A 75 11.86 -32.08 -9.56
C GLY A 75 11.47 -30.90 -8.68
N ILE A 76 11.38 -29.69 -9.23
CA ILE A 76 10.78 -28.54 -8.58
C ILE A 76 9.31 -28.45 -8.99
N SER A 77 8.44 -28.30 -8.00
CA SER A 77 7.03 -27.98 -8.15
C SER A 77 6.56 -27.47 -6.79
N PHE A 78 5.73 -26.44 -6.82
CA PHE A 78 5.11 -25.85 -5.65
C PHE A 78 3.59 -25.93 -5.76
N ASP A 79 2.89 -25.47 -4.73
CA ASP A 79 1.43 -25.45 -4.72
C ASP A 79 0.86 -24.57 -5.84
N ASP A 80 -0.13 -25.07 -6.56
CA ASP A 80 -0.67 -24.42 -7.76
C ASP A 80 -1.42 -23.11 -7.45
N GLU A 81 -2.11 -23.03 -6.30
CA GLU A 81 -2.84 -21.83 -5.87
C GLU A 81 -1.84 -20.71 -5.58
N MET A 82 -0.83 -21.02 -4.77
CA MET A 82 0.26 -20.09 -4.45
C MET A 82 0.98 -19.56 -5.70
N VAL A 83 1.25 -20.42 -6.69
CA VAL A 83 1.90 -19.97 -7.94
C VAL A 83 0.98 -19.09 -8.77
N THR A 84 -0.31 -19.40 -8.80
CA THR A 84 -1.33 -18.63 -9.53
C THR A 84 -1.54 -17.24 -8.92
N ASP A 85 -1.51 -17.12 -7.60
CA ASP A 85 -1.64 -15.83 -6.91
C ASP A 85 -0.45 -14.92 -7.24
N VAL A 86 0.77 -15.46 -7.19
CA VAL A 86 1.98 -14.71 -7.59
C VAL A 86 1.93 -14.33 -9.07
N GLU A 87 1.52 -15.23 -9.96
CA GLU A 87 1.34 -14.92 -11.39
C GLU A 87 0.36 -13.76 -11.59
N THR A 88 -0.78 -13.78 -10.89
CA THR A 88 -1.80 -12.73 -10.96
C THR A 88 -1.23 -11.36 -10.57
N VAL A 89 -0.47 -11.30 -9.48
CA VAL A 89 0.18 -10.05 -9.05
C VAL A 89 1.21 -9.56 -10.08
N LEU A 90 2.04 -10.45 -10.62
CA LEU A 90 3.07 -10.09 -11.60
C LEU A 90 2.50 -9.66 -12.96
N LEU A 91 1.35 -10.20 -13.37
CA LEU A 91 0.63 -9.74 -14.56
C LEU A 91 0.13 -8.30 -14.40
N GLY A 92 -0.29 -7.92 -13.19
CA GLY A 92 -0.61 -6.53 -12.85
C GLY A 92 0.61 -5.62 -12.70
N ARG A 93 1.78 -6.20 -12.38
CA ARG A 93 3.02 -5.50 -11.97
C ARG A 93 4.27 -6.07 -12.62
N PRO A 94 4.40 -5.99 -13.96
CA PRO A 94 5.48 -6.64 -14.68
C PRO A 94 6.87 -6.12 -14.28
N GLU A 95 6.98 -4.91 -13.74
CA GLU A 95 8.23 -4.36 -13.21
C GLU A 95 8.78 -5.11 -11.99
N ARG A 96 7.94 -5.75 -11.19
CA ARG A 96 8.38 -6.53 -10.02
C ARG A 96 9.11 -7.83 -10.41
N VAL A 97 8.94 -8.29 -11.65
CA VAL A 97 9.63 -9.48 -12.18
C VAL A 97 11.15 -9.35 -12.10
N GLU A 98 11.70 -8.13 -12.25
CA GLU A 98 13.15 -7.92 -12.21
C GLU A 98 13.73 -8.30 -10.85
N GLU A 99 13.16 -7.75 -9.77
CA GLU A 99 13.58 -8.05 -8.40
C GLU A 99 13.27 -9.49 -8.02
N LEU A 100 12.06 -9.98 -8.36
CA LEU A 100 11.66 -11.36 -8.10
C LEU A 100 12.63 -12.36 -8.74
N SER A 101 13.11 -12.09 -9.95
CA SER A 101 14.02 -13.00 -10.64
C SER A 101 15.37 -13.16 -9.94
N VAL A 102 15.87 -12.08 -9.35
CA VAL A 102 17.12 -12.08 -8.57
C VAL A 102 16.91 -12.83 -7.25
N GLN A 103 15.80 -12.58 -6.56
CA GLN A 103 15.46 -13.28 -5.32
C GLN A 103 15.22 -14.78 -5.57
N ASN A 104 14.52 -15.13 -6.65
CA ASN A 104 14.29 -16.52 -7.04
C ASN A 104 15.60 -17.29 -7.27
N LEU A 105 16.58 -16.68 -7.94
CA LEU A 105 17.90 -17.29 -8.09
C LEU A 105 18.55 -17.54 -6.73
N LYS A 106 18.49 -16.57 -5.82
CA LYS A 106 19.03 -16.69 -4.46
C LYS A 106 18.37 -17.84 -3.69
N GLU A 107 17.04 -17.95 -3.73
CA GLU A 107 16.31 -19.03 -3.07
C GLU A 107 16.61 -20.40 -3.70
N CYS A 108 16.74 -20.47 -5.02
CA CYS A 108 17.13 -21.70 -5.70
C CYS A 108 18.54 -22.19 -5.29
N LEU A 109 19.51 -21.29 -5.19
CA LEU A 109 20.87 -21.60 -4.75
C LEU A 109 20.92 -21.97 -3.26
N ALA A 110 20.12 -21.31 -2.43
CA ALA A 110 19.97 -21.67 -1.02
C ALA A 110 19.36 -23.07 -0.86
N ALA A 111 18.32 -23.38 -1.64
CA ALA A 111 17.68 -24.69 -1.67
C ALA A 111 18.67 -25.78 -2.10
N LYS A 112 19.51 -25.52 -3.13
CA LYS A 112 20.57 -26.45 -3.54
C LYS A 112 21.53 -26.75 -2.41
N THR A 113 22.01 -25.70 -1.73
CA THR A 113 22.94 -25.81 -0.59
C THR A 113 22.32 -26.59 0.57
N ALA A 114 21.03 -26.36 0.85
CA ALA A 114 20.29 -27.04 1.91
C ALA A 114 19.83 -28.47 1.52
N GLY A 115 19.81 -28.80 0.23
CA GLY A 115 19.23 -30.04 -0.30
C GLY A 115 17.71 -30.16 -0.12
N SER A 116 17.02 -29.02 0.07
CA SER A 116 15.58 -28.94 0.35
C SER A 116 14.96 -27.68 -0.25
N THR A 117 13.74 -27.80 -0.77
CA THR A 117 12.97 -26.68 -1.33
C THR A 117 12.03 -26.01 -0.33
N LEU A 118 11.98 -26.46 0.93
CA LEU A 118 11.04 -25.97 1.93
C LEU A 118 11.15 -24.46 2.17
N GLY A 119 12.37 -23.94 2.34
CA GLY A 119 12.58 -22.50 2.53
C GLY A 119 12.17 -21.67 1.32
N TRP A 120 12.42 -22.20 0.12
CA TRP A 120 12.00 -21.58 -1.14
C TRP A 120 10.47 -21.55 -1.25
N GLY A 121 9.80 -22.67 -0.95
CA GLY A 121 8.33 -22.73 -0.93
C GLY A 121 7.71 -21.75 0.07
N ASN A 122 8.25 -21.67 1.30
CA ASN A 122 7.79 -20.72 2.32
C ASN A 122 7.99 -19.26 1.90
N TRP A 123 9.05 -18.96 1.12
CA TRP A 123 9.23 -17.61 0.56
C TRP A 123 8.18 -17.30 -0.49
N ILE A 124 7.84 -18.24 -1.37
CA ILE A 124 6.78 -18.04 -2.37
C ILE A 124 5.42 -17.84 -1.66
N GLU A 125 5.15 -18.55 -0.56
CA GLU A 125 3.89 -18.43 0.20
C GLU A 125 3.66 -17.01 0.74
N GLY A 126 4.73 -16.30 1.11
CA GLY A 126 4.66 -14.89 1.54
C GLY A 126 4.83 -13.88 0.42
N LEU A 127 5.05 -14.31 -0.82
CA LEU A 127 5.53 -13.44 -1.90
C LEU A 127 4.44 -12.51 -2.41
N GLU A 128 3.17 -12.92 -2.42
CA GLU A 128 2.05 -12.06 -2.79
C GLU A 128 2.02 -10.79 -1.92
N ALA A 129 2.12 -10.98 -0.59
CA ALA A 129 2.15 -9.88 0.37
C ALA A 129 3.37 -8.97 0.19
N ILE A 130 4.54 -9.53 -0.15
CA ILE A 130 5.76 -8.76 -0.41
C ILE A 130 5.61 -7.96 -1.72
N LEU A 131 5.07 -8.58 -2.76
CA LEU A 131 4.90 -7.95 -4.07
C LEU A 131 3.87 -6.82 -4.06
N THR A 132 2.88 -6.92 -3.16
CA THR A 132 1.81 -5.94 -2.97
C THR A 132 2.07 -4.97 -1.81
N GLU A 133 3.23 -5.05 -1.14
CA GLU A 133 3.55 -4.20 -0.01
C GLU A 133 3.53 -2.70 -0.37
N GLY A 134 2.86 -1.91 0.45
CA GLY A 134 2.72 -0.45 0.29
C GLY A 134 1.66 -0.03 -0.73
N GLU A 135 0.92 -0.98 -1.28
CA GLU A 135 -0.17 -0.70 -2.19
C GLU A 135 -1.48 -0.55 -1.45
N CYS A 136 -2.37 0.23 -2.05
CA CYS A 136 -3.70 0.33 -1.49
C CYS A 136 -4.49 -0.96 -1.74
N PRO A 137 -4.98 -1.62 -0.67
CA PRO A 137 -5.86 -2.78 -0.82
C PRO A 137 -7.28 -2.36 -1.25
N TYR A 138 -7.58 -1.06 -1.26
CA TYR A 138 -8.88 -0.49 -1.56
C TYR A 138 -8.92 0.10 -2.96
N VAL A 139 -10.11 0.14 -3.54
CA VAL A 139 -10.35 0.93 -4.76
C VAL A 139 -10.20 2.40 -4.36
N PRO A 140 -9.26 3.16 -4.96
CA PRO A 140 -9.11 4.56 -4.63
C PRO A 140 -10.42 5.32 -4.83
N LEU A 141 -10.73 6.24 -3.92
CA LEU A 141 -11.85 7.15 -4.09
C LEU A 141 -11.48 8.11 -5.24
N ASP A 142 -11.94 7.84 -6.46
CA ASP A 142 -11.69 8.68 -7.64
C ASP A 142 -12.91 9.53 -8.04
N TYR A 143 -13.99 9.42 -7.28
CA TYR A 143 -15.25 10.16 -7.43
C TYR A 143 -15.69 10.78 -6.12
N THR A 144 -16.63 11.73 -6.20
CA THR A 144 -17.26 12.31 -5.02
C THR A 144 -18.38 11.43 -4.51
N LEU A 145 -18.26 10.93 -3.28
CA LEU A 145 -19.33 10.23 -2.57
C LEU A 145 -20.25 11.24 -1.89
N TYR A 146 -21.56 11.12 -2.13
CA TYR A 146 -22.59 11.92 -1.48
C TYR A 146 -23.51 11.03 -0.65
N ASP A 147 -23.79 11.43 0.59
CA ASP A 147 -24.76 10.77 1.45
C ASP A 147 -25.50 11.79 2.33
N TYR A 148 -26.51 11.33 3.07
CA TYR A 148 -27.19 12.12 4.10
C TYR A 148 -26.85 11.56 5.47
N LEU A 149 -26.44 12.44 6.38
CA LEU A 149 -26.17 12.12 7.77
C LEU A 149 -27.46 11.71 8.47
N ASP A 150 -27.51 10.54 9.11
CA ASP A 150 -28.59 10.13 10.03
C ASP A 150 -28.25 10.60 11.45
N ILE A 151 -28.86 11.70 11.92
CA ILE A 151 -28.60 12.29 13.25
C ILE A 151 -29.11 11.41 14.41
N GLY A 152 -29.83 10.33 14.10
CA GLY A 152 -30.32 9.33 15.05
C GLY A 152 -29.36 8.16 15.27
N ARG A 153 -28.19 8.17 14.63
CA ARG A 153 -27.21 7.08 14.68
C ARG A 153 -25.82 7.57 15.03
N ASP A 154 -25.04 6.62 15.54
CA ASP A 154 -23.60 6.75 15.76
C ASP A 154 -22.84 6.70 14.41
N TRP A 155 -21.54 6.42 14.45
CA TRP A 155 -20.66 6.29 13.29
C TRP A 155 -21.28 5.57 12.08
N GLN A 156 -21.27 6.27 10.95
CA GLN A 156 -21.97 5.88 9.73
C GLN A 156 -21.17 6.28 8.48
N VAL A 157 -21.69 5.88 7.30
CA VAL A 157 -21.12 6.14 5.97
C VAL A 157 -19.66 5.68 5.87
N PRO A 158 -19.39 4.36 5.93
CA PRO A 158 -18.05 3.84 5.83
C PRO A 158 -17.48 4.08 4.43
N ALA A 159 -16.30 4.68 4.35
CA ALA A 159 -15.52 4.81 3.11
C ALA A 159 -14.11 4.25 3.34
N ASP A 160 -13.62 3.45 2.41
CA ASP A 160 -12.25 2.95 2.45
C ASP A 160 -11.28 3.99 1.86
N ILE A 161 -10.08 4.12 2.42
CA ILE A 161 -9.09 5.12 1.99
C ILE A 161 -7.67 4.55 1.97
N CYS A 162 -6.85 5.00 1.02
CA CYS A 162 -5.47 4.57 0.89
C CYS A 162 -4.51 5.46 1.69
N SER A 163 -3.42 4.90 2.20
CA SER A 163 -2.31 5.70 2.72
C SER A 163 -1.85 6.71 1.68
N GLY A 164 -1.67 7.97 2.10
CA GLY A 164 -1.28 9.08 1.23
C GLY A 164 -2.44 9.77 0.50
N ASP A 165 -3.64 9.19 0.48
CA ASP A 165 -4.80 9.85 -0.11
C ASP A 165 -5.15 11.12 0.67
N VAL A 166 -5.53 12.14 -0.08
CA VAL A 166 -6.07 13.37 0.48
C VAL A 166 -7.51 13.50 0.02
N ILE A 167 -8.41 13.70 0.98
CA ILE A 167 -9.82 13.93 0.72
C ILE A 167 -10.31 15.20 1.41
N TYR A 168 -11.38 15.77 0.88
CA TYR A 168 -12.23 16.74 1.57
C TYR A 168 -13.46 16.03 2.10
N VAL A 169 -13.75 16.24 3.37
CA VAL A 169 -15.01 15.85 4.00
C VAL A 169 -15.81 17.13 4.23
N LYS A 170 -17.00 17.23 3.66
CA LYS A 170 -17.87 18.42 3.80
C LYS A 170 -19.21 18.07 4.40
N GLY A 171 -19.71 18.95 5.25
CA GLY A 171 -21.07 18.91 5.78
C GLY A 171 -21.85 20.15 5.36
N SER A 172 -23.13 19.99 5.09
CA SER A 172 -24.00 21.09 4.66
C SER A 172 -24.08 22.22 5.69
N GLU A 173 -23.93 23.46 5.21
CA GLU A 173 -24.13 24.68 6.02
C GLU A 173 -25.61 25.11 6.07
N MET A 174 -26.43 24.61 5.14
CA MET A 174 -27.81 25.04 4.92
C MET A 174 -28.84 24.09 5.54
N ASP A 175 -28.40 22.91 5.96
CA ASP A 175 -29.24 21.91 6.61
C ASP A 175 -29.11 22.02 8.13
N PHE A 176 -30.25 22.10 8.80
CA PHE A 176 -30.31 22.35 10.23
C PHE A 176 -30.93 21.18 11.00
N TYR A 177 -30.39 20.92 12.17
CA TYR A 177 -30.90 19.98 13.16
C TYR A 177 -30.65 20.52 14.56
N ARG A 178 -31.18 19.82 15.56
CA ARG A 178 -30.87 20.06 16.97
C ARG A 178 -30.57 18.73 17.64
N ILE A 179 -29.68 18.77 18.62
CA ILE A 179 -29.20 17.59 19.37
C ILE A 179 -29.80 17.45 20.77
N SER A 180 -30.82 18.25 21.06
CA SER A 180 -31.57 18.20 22.31
C SER A 180 -32.92 18.89 22.15
N ASP A 181 -33.89 18.48 22.95
CA ASP A 181 -35.19 19.14 22.94
C ASP A 181 -35.10 20.58 23.45
N GLY A 182 -35.62 21.52 22.67
CA GLY A 182 -35.56 22.96 22.94
C GLY A 182 -34.19 23.61 22.69
N GLY A 183 -33.19 22.87 22.23
CA GLY A 183 -31.88 23.39 21.84
C GLY A 183 -31.91 24.26 20.56
N PRO A 184 -30.82 24.98 20.25
CA PRO A 184 -30.73 25.79 19.04
C PRO A 184 -30.71 24.91 17.79
N TRP A 185 -31.20 25.48 16.68
CA TRP A 185 -30.97 24.90 15.35
C TRP A 185 -29.52 25.16 14.94
N ILE A 186 -28.78 24.09 14.68
CA ILE A 186 -27.37 24.07 14.30
C ILE A 186 -27.20 23.35 12.96
N ASN A 187 -26.06 23.53 12.31
CA ASN A 187 -25.69 22.82 11.08
C ASN A 187 -24.44 21.95 11.34
N ALA A 188 -23.77 21.46 10.29
CA ALA A 188 -22.57 20.63 10.42
C ALA A 188 -21.44 21.28 11.25
N ALA A 189 -21.40 22.62 11.39
CA ALA A 189 -20.46 23.32 12.27
C ALA A 189 -20.68 23.06 13.77
N GLY A 190 -21.88 22.61 14.16
CA GLY A 190 -22.26 22.42 15.56
C GLY A 190 -22.65 23.71 16.28
N ASP A 191 -22.91 23.59 17.59
CA ASP A 191 -23.13 24.73 18.47
C ASP A 191 -21.80 25.31 18.95
N THR A 192 -21.28 26.30 18.23
CA THR A 192 -20.01 26.98 18.59
C THR A 192 -20.03 27.70 19.94
N SER A 193 -21.20 27.87 20.57
CA SER A 193 -21.31 28.39 21.94
C SER A 193 -21.16 27.31 23.02
N GLN A 194 -21.21 26.03 22.64
CA GLN A 194 -21.12 24.88 23.52
C GLN A 194 -19.96 23.96 23.09
N PRO A 195 -18.79 24.07 23.73
CA PRO A 195 -17.69 23.13 23.51
C PRO A 195 -18.11 21.69 23.80
N GLY A 196 -17.53 20.76 23.06
CA GLY A 196 -17.63 19.34 23.31
C GLY A 196 -17.14 19.02 24.72
N SER A 197 -17.88 18.20 25.47
CA SER A 197 -17.57 17.94 26.87
C SER A 197 -18.06 16.58 27.35
N GLY A 198 -17.47 16.07 28.43
CA GLY A 198 -17.85 14.81 29.05
C GLY A 198 -17.54 13.61 28.16
N ASP A 199 -18.52 12.72 28.00
CA ASP A 199 -18.41 11.45 27.25
C ASP A 199 -18.68 11.63 25.73
N MET A 200 -18.63 12.85 25.22
CA MET A 200 -18.74 13.09 23.77
C MET A 200 -17.53 12.50 23.04
N PRO A 201 -17.70 12.00 21.80
CA PRO A 201 -16.60 11.41 21.05
C PRO A 201 -15.45 12.38 20.77
N CYS A 202 -15.74 13.68 20.73
CA CYS A 202 -14.71 14.71 20.72
C CYS A 202 -14.95 15.79 21.78
N ALA A 203 -13.98 15.93 22.70
CA ALA A 203 -14.02 16.88 23.82
C ALA A 203 -12.78 17.81 23.90
N ILE A 204 -12.02 17.94 22.82
CA ILE A 204 -10.93 18.93 22.72
C ILE A 204 -11.48 20.32 22.37
N GLU A 205 -10.70 21.38 22.59
CA GLU A 205 -11.13 22.78 22.47
C GLU A 205 -11.72 23.16 21.08
N THR A 206 -11.38 22.40 20.03
CA THR A 206 -11.86 22.66 18.66
C THR A 206 -13.15 21.92 18.30
N CYS A 207 -13.68 21.11 19.22
CA CYS A 207 -14.90 20.35 19.02
C CYS A 207 -16.09 21.02 19.70
N PHE A 208 -17.22 21.08 19.00
CA PHE A 208 -18.46 21.67 19.48
C PHE A 208 -19.57 20.63 19.53
N ALA A 209 -20.57 20.86 20.37
CA ALA A 209 -21.72 19.96 20.49
C ALA A 209 -22.47 19.89 19.14
N GLY A 210 -22.75 18.67 18.68
CA GLY A 210 -23.44 18.40 17.41
C GLY A 210 -22.58 18.61 16.17
N GLN A 211 -21.34 19.08 16.28
CA GLN A 211 -20.46 19.27 15.12
C GLN A 211 -20.22 17.96 14.37
N LEU A 212 -20.12 18.00 13.04
CA LEU A 212 -19.71 16.85 12.25
C LEU A 212 -18.28 16.43 12.62
N LEU A 213 -18.10 15.14 12.89
CA LEU A 213 -16.83 14.50 13.19
C LEU A 213 -16.49 13.48 12.11
N LEU A 214 -15.19 13.28 11.90
CA LEU A 214 -14.62 12.21 11.10
C LEU A 214 -13.84 11.27 12.01
N ARG A 215 -14.15 9.98 11.98
CA ARG A 215 -13.32 8.93 12.55
C ARG A 215 -12.55 8.22 11.44
N PHE A 216 -11.27 8.05 11.67
CA PHE A 216 -10.39 7.20 10.88
C PHE A 216 -9.93 6.02 11.73
N VAL A 217 -10.10 4.81 11.20
CA VAL A 217 -9.57 3.57 11.79
C VAL A 217 -8.57 2.99 10.78
N ALA A 218 -7.29 3.04 11.12
CA ALA A 218 -6.23 2.45 10.31
C ALA A 218 -6.32 0.92 10.34
N ASP A 219 -5.80 0.27 9.30
CA ASP A 219 -5.69 -1.19 9.24
C ASP A 219 -4.79 -1.76 10.35
N SER A 220 -3.87 -0.94 10.88
CA SER A 220 -3.09 -1.24 12.09
C SER A 220 -3.89 -1.23 13.40
N GLY A 221 -5.15 -0.77 13.36
CA GLY A 221 -6.05 -0.63 14.51
C GLY A 221 -5.97 0.71 15.23
N VAL A 222 -5.16 1.66 14.75
CA VAL A 222 -5.09 3.03 15.30
C VAL A 222 -6.37 3.79 14.95
N GLU A 223 -7.03 4.36 15.95
CA GLU A 223 -8.23 5.17 15.78
C GLU A 223 -7.96 6.65 16.08
N THR A 224 -8.40 7.54 15.19
CA THR A 224 -8.38 8.99 15.39
C THR A 224 -9.73 9.62 15.09
N ILE A 225 -10.04 10.70 15.82
CA ILE A 225 -11.26 11.49 15.64
C ILE A 225 -10.87 12.93 15.32
N HIS A 226 -11.48 13.51 14.29
CA HIS A 226 -11.21 14.85 13.79
C HIS A 226 -12.49 15.69 13.76
N ALA A 227 -12.38 16.95 14.19
CA ALA A 227 -13.43 17.93 14.01
C ALA A 227 -13.52 18.30 12.52
N VAL A 228 -14.67 18.04 11.90
CA VAL A 228 -14.92 18.44 10.51
C VAL A 228 -15.59 19.81 10.47
N GLY A 229 -16.69 19.98 11.19
CA GLY A 229 -17.52 21.16 11.01
C GLY A 229 -18.13 21.18 9.61
N THR A 230 -17.86 22.24 8.86
CA THR A 230 -18.36 22.37 7.48
C THR A 230 -17.41 21.76 6.44
N GLU A 231 -16.10 21.74 6.71
CA GLU A 231 -15.10 21.20 5.80
C GLU A 231 -13.81 20.80 6.53
N LEU A 232 -13.29 19.62 6.20
CA LEU A 232 -11.97 19.14 6.61
C LEU A 232 -11.20 18.59 5.42
N ARG A 233 -9.94 19.02 5.26
CA ARG A 233 -8.98 18.33 4.41
C ARG A 233 -8.23 17.28 5.21
N PHE A 234 -8.48 16.01 4.94
CA PHE A 234 -7.88 14.87 5.63
C PHE A 234 -6.81 14.22 4.74
N LEU A 235 -5.63 13.94 5.30
CA LEU A 235 -4.58 13.14 4.69
C LEU A 235 -4.51 11.80 5.44
N ALA A 236 -4.74 10.69 4.74
CA ALA A 236 -4.68 9.37 5.34
C ALA A 236 -3.22 8.98 5.62
N PRO A 237 -2.83 8.76 6.88
CA PRO A 237 -1.47 8.34 7.21
C PRO A 237 -1.22 6.87 6.85
N GLU A 238 -2.27 6.05 6.87
CA GLU A 238 -2.27 4.61 6.63
C GLU A 238 -3.51 4.23 5.81
N HIS A 239 -3.54 3.01 5.29
CA HIS A 239 -4.77 2.43 4.76
C HIS A 239 -5.78 2.26 5.90
N GLY A 240 -7.06 2.47 5.61
CA GLY A 240 -8.08 2.29 6.64
C GLY A 240 -9.47 2.66 6.20
N LYS A 241 -10.33 2.88 7.19
CA LYS A 241 -11.75 3.21 7.01
C LYS A 241 -12.08 4.53 7.66
N LEU A 242 -12.89 5.31 6.95
CA LEU A 242 -13.48 6.55 7.42
C LEU A 242 -14.94 6.33 7.79
N SER A 243 -15.41 7.05 8.80
CA SER A 243 -16.82 7.12 9.15
C SER A 243 -17.11 8.49 9.77
N VAL A 244 -18.35 8.94 9.71
CA VAL A 244 -18.77 10.23 10.26
C VAL A 244 -19.87 10.08 11.29
N MET A 245 -20.00 11.07 12.16
CA MET A 245 -21.14 11.23 13.07
C MET A 245 -21.25 12.70 13.50
N ILE A 246 -22.35 13.07 14.15
CA ILE A 246 -22.44 14.33 14.90
C ILE A 246 -21.84 14.16 16.30
N ASN A 247 -21.19 15.19 16.82
CA ASN A 247 -20.56 15.18 18.14
C ASN A 247 -21.60 15.19 19.26
N ASP A 248 -22.13 14.03 19.58
CA ASP A 248 -23.19 13.83 20.54
C ASP A 248 -22.96 12.54 21.34
N LYS A 249 -23.55 12.46 22.52
CA LYS A 249 -23.51 11.29 23.40
C LYS A 249 -24.82 10.49 23.35
N SER A 250 -25.89 11.06 22.81
CA SER A 250 -27.18 10.38 22.68
C SER A 250 -27.95 10.89 21.47
N PHE A 251 -28.60 10.00 20.74
CA PHE A 251 -29.18 10.35 19.44
C PHE A 251 -30.71 10.32 19.40
N PHE A 252 -31.37 9.95 20.50
CA PHE A 252 -32.81 9.65 20.50
C PHE A 252 -33.69 10.91 20.46
N ASP A 253 -33.18 12.06 20.91
CA ASP A 253 -33.87 13.35 20.93
C ASP A 253 -33.40 14.31 19.82
N ASN A 254 -32.61 13.80 18.89
CA ASN A 254 -32.12 14.55 17.74
C ASN A 254 -33.23 14.72 16.71
N VAL A 255 -33.38 15.94 16.20
CA VAL A 255 -34.49 16.29 15.30
C VAL A 255 -33.98 17.17 14.17
N TYR A 256 -34.33 16.82 12.94
CA TYR A 256 -34.11 17.69 11.78
C TYR A 256 -35.09 18.85 11.76
N LYS A 257 -34.63 20.00 11.27
CA LYS A 257 -35.51 21.13 11.03
C LYS A 257 -36.47 20.80 9.89
N THR A 258 -37.74 21.13 10.09
CA THR A 258 -38.74 21.13 9.01
C THR A 258 -39.25 22.54 8.80
N GLU A 259 -39.09 23.08 7.59
CA GLU A 259 -39.53 24.42 7.22
C GLU A 259 -40.21 24.37 5.85
N GLY A 260 -41.38 24.99 5.71
CA GLY A 260 -42.14 24.97 4.46
C GLY A 260 -42.53 23.56 3.96
N GLY A 261 -42.56 22.55 4.84
CA GLY A 261 -42.83 21.15 4.48
C GLY A 261 -41.61 20.36 3.98
N ILE A 262 -40.41 20.95 4.00
CA ILE A 262 -39.15 20.31 3.64
C ILE A 262 -38.35 20.00 4.92
N THR A 263 -37.86 18.77 5.04
CA THR A 263 -36.96 18.36 6.13
C THR A 263 -35.50 18.52 5.70
N HIS A 264 -34.71 19.21 6.52
CA HIS A 264 -33.30 19.50 6.26
C HIS A 264 -32.42 18.29 6.56
N HIS A 265 -32.37 17.32 5.66
CA HIS A 265 -31.42 16.21 5.79
C HIS A 265 -30.01 16.71 5.49
N THR A 266 -29.15 16.75 6.51
CA THR A 266 -27.76 17.23 6.37
C THR A 266 -26.98 16.37 5.40
N SER A 267 -26.59 16.94 4.26
CA SER A 267 -25.74 16.25 3.30
C SER A 267 -24.28 16.19 3.76
N ILE A 268 -23.62 15.08 3.41
CA ILE A 268 -22.21 14.80 3.63
C ILE A 268 -21.56 14.46 2.29
N GLU A 269 -20.37 15.01 2.07
CA GLU A 269 -19.58 14.78 0.87
C GLU A 269 -18.18 14.28 1.25
N TYR A 270 -17.73 13.22 0.58
CA TYR A 270 -16.30 12.86 0.51
C TYR A 270 -15.83 13.10 -0.92
N SER A 271 -14.88 14.01 -1.12
CA SER A 271 -14.31 14.28 -2.44
C SER A 271 -12.78 14.16 -2.44
N PRO A 272 -12.16 13.61 -3.51
CA PRO A 272 -10.71 13.57 -3.63
C PRO A 272 -10.15 15.00 -3.74
N ALA A 273 -9.08 15.29 -3.01
CA ALA A 273 -8.37 16.55 -3.14
C ALA A 273 -7.46 16.49 -4.38
N LYS A 274 -7.98 16.98 -5.51
CA LYS A 274 -7.22 17.12 -6.76
C LYS A 274 -6.04 18.09 -6.64
#